data_AF-A0A5K0YUT9-F1
#
_entry.id   AF-A0A5K0YUT9-F1
#
_cell.length_a   1.000
_cell.length_b   1.000
_cell.length_c   1.000
_cell.angle_alpha   90.00
_cell.angle_beta   90.00
_cell.angle_gamma   90.00
#
_symmetry.space_group_name_H-M   'P 1'
#
loop_
_entity.id
_entity.type
_entity.pdbx_description
1 polymer ?
#
loop_
_entity_poly.entity_id
_entity_poly.type
_entity_poly.pdbx_seq_one_letter_code
_entity_poly.pdbx_strand_id
1 'polypeptide(L)'
;CDRILFFGKGIKQLSYSRAELRLSDHRPVSSTFLVEVEVFNRRRLERVLSVTNAGVYTEDGFAEDIDNDRYPVSLVQGSSLSKMHNGVS
;
A
#
# COMPACT_ATOMS: atom_id res chain seq x y z
N CYS A 1 13.59 -17.01 15.72
CA CYS A 1 13.44 -17.75 14.44
C CYS A 1 12.42 -17.08 13.53
N ASP A 2 12.51 -15.76 13.42
CA ASP A 2 11.41 -14.95 12.91
C ASP A 2 11.61 -14.68 11.42
N ARG A 3 10.56 -14.91 10.63
CA ARG A 3 10.59 -14.90 9.16
C ARG A 3 9.41 -14.11 8.61
N ILE A 4 9.66 -13.35 7.55
CA ILE A 4 8.62 -12.63 6.80
C ILE A 4 8.58 -13.24 5.39
N LEU A 5 7.42 -13.74 4.99
CA LEU A 5 7.17 -14.36 3.69
C LEU A 5 6.05 -13.61 2.97
N PHE A 6 6.10 -13.58 1.64
CA PHE A 6 5.08 -12.93 0.80
C PHE A 6 4.98 -13.67 -0.54
N PHE A 7 3.81 -13.61 -1.17
CA PHE A 7 3.55 -14.18 -2.48
C PHE A 7 2.48 -13.35 -3.20
N GLY A 8 2.70 -13.04 -4.47
CA GLY A 8 1.79 -12.21 -5.27
C GLY A 8 2.53 -11.47 -6.37
N LYS A 9 1.79 -10.97 -7.36
CA LYS A 9 2.33 -10.09 -8.42
C LYS A 9 2.45 -8.66 -7.89
N GLY A 10 3.31 -7.86 -8.51
CA GLY A 10 3.47 -6.45 -8.15
C GLY A 10 4.14 -6.21 -6.80
N ILE A 11 4.72 -7.23 -6.16
CA ILE A 11 5.43 -7.10 -4.88
C ILE A 11 6.93 -7.27 -5.11
N LYS A 12 7.71 -6.26 -4.74
CA LYS A 12 9.17 -6.29 -4.77
C LYS A 12 9.73 -6.01 -3.37
N GLN A 13 10.48 -6.95 -2.81
CA GLN A 13 11.21 -6.73 -1.56
C GLN A 13 12.38 -5.78 -1.79
N LEU A 14 12.42 -4.69 -1.02
CA LEU A 14 13.49 -3.69 -1.09
C LEU A 14 14.60 -3.99 -0.07
N SER A 15 14.22 -4.45 1.12
CA SER A 15 15.18 -4.79 2.18
C SER A 15 14.61 -5.84 3.12
N TYR A 16 15.49 -6.65 3.70
CA TYR A 16 15.20 -7.57 4.80
C TYR A 16 16.29 -7.40 5.85
N SER A 17 15.94 -7.03 7.08
CA SER A 17 16.92 -6.71 8.11
C SER A 17 16.55 -7.31 9.47
N ARG A 18 17.57 -7.50 10.30
CA ARG A 18 17.43 -7.92 11.69
C ARG A 18 18.02 -6.83 12.58
N ALA A 19 17.28 -6.42 13.61
CA ALA A 19 17.77 -5.49 14.62
C ALA A 19 18.43 -6.25 15.78
N GLU A 20 19.60 -5.80 16.24
CA GLU A 20 20.35 -6.43 17.35
C GLU A 20 19.87 -6.01 18.75
N LEU A 21 18.59 -5.67 18.86
CA LEU A 21 17.96 -5.27 20.11
C LEU A 21 17.90 -6.45 21.08
N ARG A 22 18.34 -6.25 22.33
CA ARG A 22 18.43 -7.30 23.37
C ARG A 22 17.33 -7.21 24.43
N LEU A 23 16.12 -6.82 24.04
CA LEU A 23 14.97 -6.80 24.96
C LEU A 23 14.36 -8.19 25.19
N SER A 24 14.63 -9.14 24.30
CA SER A 24 14.27 -10.56 24.41
C SER A 24 15.42 -11.39 23.80
N ASP A 25 15.38 -12.69 24.05
CA ASP A 25 16.16 -13.74 23.38
C ASP A 25 15.95 -13.77 21.85
N HIS A 26 14.84 -13.23 21.35
CA HIS A 26 14.59 -13.03 19.93
C HIS A 26 15.06 -11.65 19.46
N ARG A 27 15.60 -11.61 18.23
CA ARG A 27 15.98 -10.37 17.55
C ARG A 27 14.86 -9.95 16.58
N PRO A 28 14.36 -8.70 16.65
CA PRO A 28 13.35 -8.22 15.72
C PRO A 28 13.81 -8.34 14.26
N VAL A 29 12.88 -8.70 13.38
CA VAL A 29 13.10 -8.80 11.93
C VAL A 29 12.11 -7.89 11.22
N SER A 30 12.58 -7.15 10.22
CA SER A 30 11.77 -6.24 9.41
C SER A 30 12.04 -6.43 7.92
N SER A 31 11.05 -6.09 7.10
CA SER A 31 11.18 -6.11 5.66
C SER A 31 10.41 -4.94 5.06
N THR A 32 10.97 -4.36 4.01
CA THR A 32 10.37 -3.23 3.28
C THR A 32 10.01 -3.71 1.88
N PHE A 33 8.83 -3.32 1.40
CA PHE A 33 8.33 -3.72 0.10
C PHE A 33 7.91 -2.51 -0.73
N LEU A 34 8.15 -2.60 -2.03
CA LEU A 34 7.48 -1.82 -3.05
C LEU A 34 6.30 -2.67 -3.54
N VAL A 35 5.09 -2.13 -3.45
CA VAL A 35 3.86 -2.82 -3.85
C VAL A 35 3.13 -1.98 -4.89
N GLU A 36 2.84 -2.58 -6.03
CA GLU A 36 1.98 -2.00 -7.06
C GLU A 36 0.53 -2.01 -6.56
N VAL A 37 -0.13 -0.86 -6.63
CA VAL A 37 -1.54 -0.70 -6.25
C VAL A 37 -2.31 -0.05 -7.39
N GLU A 38 -3.47 -0.62 -7.70
CA GLU A 38 -4.40 -0.01 -8.65
C GLU A 38 -5.25 1.03 -7.93
N VAL A 39 -5.30 2.25 -8.47
CA VAL A 39 -6.16 3.32 -7.95
C VAL A 39 -7.39 3.44 -8.84
N PHE A 40 -8.56 3.21 -8.25
CA PHE A 40 -9.82 3.35 -8.97
C PHE A 40 -10.18 4.83 -9.17
N ASN A 41 -10.18 5.29 -10.42
CA ASN A 41 -10.61 6.64 -10.76
C ASN A 41 -12.06 6.65 -11.26
N ARG A 42 -12.99 7.03 -10.37
CA ARG A 42 -14.43 7.10 -10.67
C ARG A 42 -14.75 8.00 -11.86
N ARG A 43 -14.13 9.18 -11.98
CA ARG A 43 -14.40 10.13 -13.08
C ARG A 43 -13.88 9.60 -14.42
N ARG A 44 -12.73 8.90 -14.42
CA ARG A 44 -12.21 8.24 -15.62
C ARG A 44 -13.13 7.10 -16.05
N LEU A 45 -13.64 6.31 -15.10
CA LEU A 45 -14.63 5.28 -15.40
C LEU A 45 -15.93 5.90 -15.93
N GLU A 46 -16.45 6.94 -15.28
CA GLU A 46 -17.67 7.65 -15.70
C GLU A 46 -17.53 8.19 -17.12
N ARG A 47 -16.38 8.76 -17.51
CA ARG A 47 -16.11 9.18 -18.89
C ARG A 47 -16.08 8.02 -19.89
N VAL A 48 -15.43 6.91 -19.55
CA VAL A 48 -15.38 5.74 -20.44
C VAL A 48 -16.77 5.13 -20.61
N LEU A 49 -17.53 5.01 -19.53
CA LEU A 49 -18.90 4.51 -19.53
C LEU A 49 -19.87 5.48 -20.19
N SER A 50 -19.65 6.80 -20.07
CA SER A 50 -20.46 7.80 -20.75
C SER A 50 -20.21 7.82 -22.25
N VAL A 51 -18.99 7.56 -22.74
CA VAL A 51 -18.71 7.42 -24.18
C VAL A 51 -19.50 6.25 -24.79
N THR A 52 -19.69 5.15 -24.06
CA THR A 52 -20.59 4.07 -24.50
C THR A 52 -22.08 4.45 -24.47
N ASN A 53 -22.44 5.55 -23.80
CA ASN A 53 -23.80 6.04 -23.63
C ASN A 53 -24.03 7.44 -24.26
N ALA A 54 -23.04 7.99 -24.97
CA ALA A 54 -23.02 9.40 -25.37
C ALA A 54 -23.82 9.63 -26.65
N GLY A 55 -25.15 9.59 -26.48
CA GLY A 55 -26.05 10.56 -27.08
C GLY A 55 -26.41 11.71 -26.12
N VAL A 56 -25.68 11.94 -25.01
CA VAL A 56 -26.01 13.03 -24.08
C VAL A 56 -24.75 13.74 -23.58
N TYR A 57 -24.68 15.03 -23.90
CA TYR A 57 -23.66 16.00 -23.49
C TYR A 57 -23.88 16.39 -22.02
N THR A 58 -22.80 16.47 -21.25
CA THR A 58 -22.76 17.35 -20.08
C THR A 58 -21.40 18.05 -20.04
N GLU A 59 -21.48 19.36 -20.19
CA GLU A 59 -20.45 20.34 -19.86
C GLU A 59 -20.17 20.32 -18.35
N ASP A 60 -19.11 21.03 -17.96
CA ASP A 60 -18.78 21.51 -16.61
C ASP A 60 -17.73 20.73 -15.79
N GLY A 61 -16.57 21.37 -15.63
CA GLY A 61 -15.78 21.26 -14.42
C GLY A 61 -14.27 21.19 -14.64
N PHE A 62 -13.63 22.36 -14.74
CA PHE A 62 -12.19 22.52 -14.55
C PHE A 62 -11.74 21.82 -13.26
N ALA A 63 -10.98 20.75 -13.38
CA ALA A 63 -10.19 20.21 -12.28
C ALA A 63 -8.86 19.77 -12.88
N GLU A 64 -7.81 20.46 -12.45
CA GLU A 64 -6.42 20.32 -12.90
C GLU A 64 -6.04 18.86 -13.14
N ASP A 65 -5.48 18.59 -14.33
CA ASP A 65 -4.81 17.35 -14.67
C ASP A 65 -3.54 17.22 -13.81
N ILE A 66 -3.71 16.96 -12.51
CA ILE A 66 -2.63 16.37 -11.73
C ILE A 66 -2.58 14.91 -12.19
N ASP A 67 -1.56 14.64 -13.00
CA ASP A 67 -1.16 13.33 -13.50
C ASP A 67 -0.83 12.41 -12.30
N ASN A 68 -1.89 11.93 -11.63
CA ASN A 68 -1.82 11.13 -10.39
C ASN A 68 -1.46 9.66 -10.67
N ASP A 69 -1.09 9.33 -11.91
CA ASP A 69 -0.48 8.05 -12.26
C ASP A 69 0.99 7.99 -11.75
N ARG A 70 1.52 9.08 -11.18
CA ARG A 70 2.83 9.13 -10.52
C ARG A 70 2.72 9.13 -8.99
N TYR A 71 2.65 7.91 -8.44
CA TYR A 71 2.79 7.49 -7.03
C TYR A 71 1.51 7.37 -6.19
N PRO A 72 1.28 6.14 -5.69
CA PRO A 72 1.52 5.95 -4.26
C PRO A 72 2.44 4.75 -4.01
N VAL A 73 3.74 5.01 -3.77
CA VAL A 73 4.55 4.04 -3.02
C VAL A 73 4.10 4.15 -1.57
N SER A 74 3.07 3.41 -1.18
CA SER A 74 2.84 3.22 0.26
C SER A 74 3.97 2.32 0.76
N LEU A 75 4.93 2.92 1.46
CA LEU A 75 5.92 2.18 2.22
C LEU A 75 5.17 1.45 3.35
N VAL A 76 4.69 0.23 3.08
CA VAL A 76 4.04 -0.59 4.11
C VAL A 76 5.14 -1.09 5.04
N GLN A 77 5.40 -0.33 6.11
CA GLN A 77 6.24 -0.78 7.22
C GLN A 77 5.44 -1.76 8.06
N GLY A 78 5.63 -3.06 7.80
CA GLY A 78 5.12 -4.11 8.68
C GLY A 78 5.88 -4.09 10.00
N SER A 79 5.41 -3.32 10.99
CA SER A 79 5.86 -3.43 12.37
C SER A 79 5.01 -4.46 13.10
N SER A 80 5.59 -5.62 13.41
CA SER A 80 4.98 -6.56 14.35
C SER A 80 5.01 -5.93 15.74
N LEU A 81 3.89 -5.37 16.20
CA LEU A 81 3.67 -4.98 17.60
C LEU A 81 3.01 -6.15 18.32
N SER A 82 3.79 -6.93 19.06
CA SER A 82 3.22 -7.87 20.03
C SER A 82 2.60 -7.07 21.18
N LYS A 83 1.28 -7.20 21.36
CA LYS A 83 0.53 -6.66 22.51
C LYS A 83 1.08 -7.25 23.80
N MET A 84 1.56 -6.41 24.71
CA MET A 84 1.74 -6.78 26.11
C MET A 84 0.39 -6.65 26.82
N HIS A 85 -0.18 -7.77 27.27
CA HIS A 85 -1.22 -7.72 28.29
C HIS A 85 -0.51 -7.48 29.63
N ASN A 86 -0.78 -6.34 30.27
CA ASN A 86 -0.40 -6.14 31.65
C ASN A 86 -1.37 -6.92 32.53
N GLY A 87 -0.87 -7.98 33.16
CA GLY A 87 -1.56 -8.72 34.21
C GLY A 87 -0.57 -9.02 35.31
N VAL A 88 -0.41 -8.06 36.22
CA VAL A 88 0.28 -8.21 37.51
C VAL A 88 -0.65 -8.98 38.44
N SER A 89 -0.30 -10.21 38.82
CA SER A 89 -0.27 -10.74 40.20
C SER A 89 0.36 -12.13 40.22
#